data_AF-A0A3C2BYE1-F1
#
_entry.id   AF-A0A3C2BYE1-F1
#
_cell.length_a   1.000
_cell.length_b   1.000
_cell.length_c   1.000
_cell.angle_alpha   90.00
_cell.angle_beta   90.00
_cell.angle_gamma   90.00
#
_symmetry.space_group_name_H-M   'P 1'
#
loop_
_entity.id
_entity.type
_entity.pdbx_description
1 polymer ?
#
loop_
_entity_poly.entity_id
_entity_poly.type
_entity_poly.pdbx_seq_one_letter_code
_entity_poly.pdbx_strand_id
1 'polypeptide(L)'
;MSNEIPDHLLGTEQHRGARDLSEYLVHMTRTPHDLASINTSGRIEARNRFGLGRSLDMVAEKHLSACFTEMPLSELGRLRDRGKLWGIAFKREFVLNQGGQRVWYVDGNKTPHDALHALKEAAYESRDWKNSIWDVTPFVDERNPAKSYAFDWEREWRVIGGLTFELENVSLVIGLDEVAPLLEEDINIGAPFYNAREGTYEWADDSIPGVGANMEAILERFRSEFMTPDDAGLFTDPEADEDDGYWWAGCATRYETEDALHDLFPSAPSVGD
;
A
#
# COMPACT_ATOMS: atom_id res chain seq x y z
N MET A 1 20.84 -7.89 22.07
CA MET A 1 19.54 -7.82 22.75
C MET A 1 18.56 -8.50 21.83
N SER A 2 17.88 -9.57 22.26
CA SER A 2 16.86 -10.19 21.42
C SER A 2 15.72 -9.19 21.28
N ASN A 3 15.47 -8.68 20.08
CA ASN A 3 14.24 -7.95 19.80
C ASN A 3 13.10 -8.98 19.85
N GLU A 4 12.56 -9.18 21.05
CA GLU A 4 11.30 -9.89 21.22
C GLU A 4 10.19 -9.04 20.61
N ILE A 5 9.32 -9.68 19.84
CA ILE A 5 8.13 -9.03 19.29
C ILE A 5 7.29 -8.52 20.47
N PRO A 6 6.84 -7.26 20.46
CA PRO A 6 6.01 -6.71 21.53
C PRO A 6 4.82 -7.61 21.85
N ASP A 7 4.60 -7.87 23.15
CA ASP A 7 3.54 -8.79 23.61
C ASP A 7 2.14 -8.37 23.13
N HIS A 8 1.89 -7.08 22.89
CA HIS A 8 0.60 -6.59 22.39
C HIS A 8 0.34 -6.94 20.93
N LEU A 9 1.38 -7.29 20.17
CA LEU A 9 1.28 -7.78 18.80
C LEU A 9 1.12 -9.31 18.73
N LEU A 10 1.13 -9.99 19.88
CA LEU A 10 0.92 -11.43 19.97
C LEU A 10 -0.57 -11.73 20.22
N GLY A 11 -1.09 -12.72 19.49
CA GLY A 11 -2.45 -13.20 19.66
C GLY A 11 -3.53 -12.29 19.10
N THR A 12 -4.62 -12.14 19.84
CA THR A 12 -5.79 -11.32 19.46
C THR A 12 -6.27 -10.52 20.65
N GLU A 13 -7.08 -9.49 20.43
CA GLU A 13 -7.69 -8.71 21.51
C GLU A 13 -8.36 -9.58 22.60
N GLN A 14 -9.13 -10.59 22.19
CA GLN A 14 -9.85 -11.51 23.10
C GLN A 14 -8.92 -12.52 23.78
N HIS A 15 -7.81 -12.89 23.12
CA HIS A 15 -6.89 -13.92 23.57
C HIS A 15 -5.44 -13.48 23.37
N ARG A 16 -4.99 -12.48 24.13
CA ARG A 16 -3.64 -11.89 24.01
C ARG A 16 -2.49 -12.90 24.21
N GLY A 17 -2.72 -13.94 25.00
CA GLY A 17 -1.74 -15.01 25.21
C GLY A 17 -1.71 -16.10 24.14
N ALA A 18 -2.67 -16.12 23.20
CA ALA A 18 -2.79 -17.18 22.21
C ALA A 18 -1.78 -16.98 21.07
N ARG A 19 -0.62 -17.64 21.19
CA ARG A 19 0.51 -17.51 20.25
C ARG A 19 0.29 -18.21 18.91
N ASP A 20 -0.84 -18.87 18.71
CA ASP A 20 -1.26 -19.51 17.45
C ASP A 20 -2.28 -18.67 16.67
N LEU A 21 -2.77 -17.58 17.27
CA LEU A 21 -3.69 -16.64 16.65
C LEU A 21 -2.97 -15.35 16.25
N SER A 22 -3.52 -14.67 15.26
CA SER A 22 -3.06 -13.35 14.86
C SER A 22 -4.26 -12.50 14.47
N GLU A 23 -4.22 -11.24 14.88
CA GLU A 23 -5.17 -10.23 14.43
C GLU A 23 -4.77 -9.63 13.07
N TYR A 24 -3.57 -9.94 12.60
CA TYR A 24 -2.98 -9.32 11.42
C TYR A 24 -2.96 -10.27 10.23
N LEU A 25 -3.22 -9.70 9.05
CA LEU A 25 -3.01 -10.33 7.77
C LEU A 25 -1.83 -9.69 7.08
N VAL A 26 -0.84 -10.51 6.72
CA VAL A 26 0.43 -10.04 6.20
C VAL A 26 0.52 -10.33 4.71
N HIS A 27 0.90 -9.32 3.92
CA HIS A 27 1.34 -9.49 2.54
C HIS A 27 2.85 -9.30 2.46
N MET A 28 3.57 -10.37 2.13
CA MET A 28 5.03 -10.32 2.02
C MET A 28 5.50 -10.28 0.58
N THR A 29 6.47 -9.42 0.31
CA THR A 29 7.21 -9.26 -0.94
C THR A 29 8.65 -9.76 -0.81
N ARG A 30 9.37 -9.84 -1.93
CA ARG A 30 10.77 -10.26 -1.95
C ARG A 30 11.74 -9.08 -1.89
N THR A 31 11.34 -7.93 -2.42
CA THR A 31 12.20 -6.76 -2.57
C THR A 31 11.61 -5.55 -1.85
N PRO A 32 12.45 -4.63 -1.35
CA PRO A 32 11.96 -3.40 -0.74
C PRO A 32 11.30 -2.49 -1.78
N HIS A 33 11.70 -2.56 -3.05
CA HIS A 33 11.06 -1.82 -4.15
C HIS A 33 9.59 -2.23 -4.34
N ASP A 34 9.26 -3.53 -4.25
CA ASP A 34 7.87 -3.98 -4.35
C ASP A 34 7.02 -3.44 -3.19
N LEU A 35 7.58 -3.42 -1.97
CA LEU A 35 6.92 -2.84 -0.81
C LEU A 35 6.73 -1.33 -0.95
N ALA A 36 7.77 -0.61 -1.40
CA ALA A 36 7.69 0.81 -1.67
C ALA A 36 6.60 1.12 -2.71
N SER A 37 6.53 0.35 -3.80
CA SER A 37 5.47 0.50 -4.81
C SER A 37 4.08 0.25 -4.25
N ILE A 38 3.90 -0.70 -3.33
CA ILE A 38 2.61 -0.96 -2.67
C ILE A 38 2.22 0.22 -1.79
N ASN A 39 3.16 0.75 -0.99
CA ASN A 39 2.91 1.87 -0.10
C ASN A 39 2.60 3.16 -0.87
N THR A 40 3.34 3.46 -1.95
CA THR A 40 3.13 4.68 -2.73
C THR A 40 1.86 4.64 -3.59
N SER A 41 1.47 3.46 -4.07
CA SER A 41 0.23 3.29 -4.85
C SER A 41 -1.02 3.08 -4.01
N GLY A 42 -0.88 2.80 -2.70
CA GLY A 42 -1.99 2.42 -1.83
C GLY A 42 -2.68 1.12 -2.30
N ARG A 43 -1.95 0.23 -2.98
CA ARG A 43 -2.55 -0.93 -3.65
C ARG A 43 -1.68 -2.18 -3.64
N ILE A 44 -2.30 -3.30 -3.31
CA ILE A 44 -1.78 -4.65 -3.56
C ILE A 44 -2.52 -5.24 -4.76
N GLU A 45 -1.80 -5.45 -5.86
CA GLU A 45 -2.38 -5.94 -7.11
C GLU A 45 -2.67 -7.45 -7.08
N ALA A 46 -3.83 -7.81 -7.63
CA ALA A 46 -4.17 -9.20 -7.91
C ALA A 46 -3.51 -9.69 -9.21
N ARG A 47 -2.24 -10.11 -9.12
CA ARG A 47 -1.45 -10.51 -10.29
C ARG A 47 -1.64 -11.96 -10.72
N ASN A 48 -2.05 -12.84 -9.81
CA ASN A 48 -2.08 -14.28 -10.02
C ASN A 48 -3.51 -14.82 -9.92
N ARG A 49 -3.81 -15.85 -10.72
CA ARG A 49 -5.08 -16.57 -10.66
C ARG A 49 -4.98 -17.74 -9.67
N PHE A 50 -5.93 -17.88 -8.76
CA PHE A 50 -5.91 -18.90 -7.71
C PHE A 50 -7.20 -19.71 -7.63
N GLY A 51 -7.18 -20.85 -6.94
CA GLY A 51 -8.37 -21.66 -6.67
C GLY A 51 -8.83 -22.58 -7.81
N LEU A 52 -9.97 -23.25 -7.60
CA LEU A 52 -10.54 -24.25 -8.52
C LEU A 52 -11.03 -23.59 -9.82
N GLY A 53 -10.51 -24.00 -10.98
CA GLY A 53 -10.89 -23.38 -12.25
C GLY A 53 -10.11 -22.11 -12.61
N ARG A 54 -9.04 -21.78 -11.88
CA ARG A 54 -8.09 -20.68 -12.21
C ARG A 54 -7.54 -20.69 -13.64
N SER A 55 -7.55 -21.85 -14.30
CA SER A 55 -7.09 -22.04 -15.67
C SER A 55 -8.15 -21.69 -16.72
N LEU A 56 -9.38 -21.37 -16.32
CA LEU A 56 -10.48 -21.03 -17.21
C LEU A 56 -10.48 -19.53 -17.47
N ASP A 57 -10.28 -19.14 -18.72
CA ASP A 57 -10.22 -17.72 -19.08
C ASP A 57 -11.56 -16.99 -18.86
N MET A 58 -12.67 -17.71 -18.94
CA MET A 58 -14.03 -17.14 -18.93
C MET A 58 -14.41 -16.57 -17.57
N VAL A 59 -13.68 -16.97 -16.53
CA VAL A 59 -13.83 -16.51 -15.16
C VAL A 59 -12.50 -15.97 -14.61
N ALA A 60 -11.53 -15.69 -15.48
CA ALA A 60 -10.17 -15.26 -15.11
C ALA A 60 -10.15 -14.14 -14.07
N GLU A 61 -10.98 -13.11 -14.27
CA GLU A 61 -11.06 -11.93 -13.41
C GLU A 61 -11.49 -12.29 -11.99
N LYS A 62 -12.41 -13.24 -11.82
CA LYS A 62 -12.85 -13.72 -10.50
C LYS A 62 -11.74 -14.44 -9.75
N HIS A 63 -10.79 -15.00 -10.47
CA HIS A 63 -9.69 -15.78 -9.91
C HIS A 63 -8.43 -14.94 -9.65
N LEU A 64 -8.34 -13.71 -10.17
CA LEU A 64 -7.24 -12.80 -9.86
C LEU A 64 -7.39 -12.33 -8.41
N SER A 65 -6.43 -12.67 -7.56
CA SER A 65 -6.46 -12.29 -6.13
C SER A 65 -5.11 -11.81 -5.61
N ALA A 66 -5.17 -10.89 -4.64
CA ALA A 66 -4.07 -10.62 -3.74
C ALA A 66 -4.13 -11.61 -2.56
N CYS A 67 -3.00 -12.21 -2.21
CA CYS A 67 -2.91 -13.17 -1.11
C CYS A 67 -2.31 -12.54 0.14
N PHE A 68 -2.85 -12.94 1.29
CA PHE A 68 -2.39 -12.55 2.60
C PHE A 68 -2.26 -13.80 3.47
N THR A 69 -1.52 -13.65 4.55
CA THR A 69 -1.27 -14.73 5.48
C THR A 69 -1.62 -14.31 6.89
N GLU A 70 -2.50 -15.07 7.53
CA GLU A 70 -2.79 -14.98 8.96
C GLU A 70 -1.86 -15.92 9.72
N MET A 71 -0.80 -15.37 10.31
CA MET A 71 0.08 -16.11 11.20
C MET A 71 0.50 -15.24 12.38
N PRO A 72 0.86 -15.87 13.52
CA PRO A 72 1.51 -15.15 14.60
C PRO A 72 2.77 -14.45 14.08
N LEU A 73 2.97 -13.19 14.45
CA LEU A 73 4.13 -12.42 13.94
C LEU A 73 5.46 -13.07 14.36
N SER A 74 5.48 -13.82 15.46
CA SER A 74 6.64 -14.61 15.90
C SER A 74 7.07 -15.69 14.91
N GLU A 75 6.18 -16.09 14.01
CA GLU A 75 6.44 -17.11 12.98
C GLU A 75 6.85 -16.50 11.62
N LEU A 76 7.01 -15.17 11.51
CA LEU A 76 7.43 -14.50 10.27
C LEU A 76 8.76 -15.03 9.72
N GLY A 77 9.64 -15.57 10.58
CA GLY A 77 10.87 -16.23 10.17
C GLY A 77 10.66 -17.34 9.14
N ARG A 78 9.51 -18.02 9.15
CA ARG A 78 9.16 -19.05 8.16
C ARG A 78 8.94 -18.48 6.76
N LEU A 79 8.48 -17.23 6.65
CA LEU A 79 8.35 -16.53 5.37
C LEU A 79 9.70 -16.00 4.88
N ARG A 80 10.53 -15.51 5.80
CA ARG A 80 11.93 -15.14 5.52
C ARG A 80 12.71 -16.29 4.91
N ASP A 81 12.58 -17.50 5.47
CA ASP A 81 13.26 -18.71 4.97
C ASP A 81 12.82 -19.09 3.54
N ARG A 82 11.71 -18.50 3.04
CA ARG A 82 11.22 -18.63 1.66
C ARG A 82 11.62 -17.45 0.77
N GLY A 83 12.53 -16.60 1.23
CA GLY A 83 13.02 -15.41 0.54
C GLY A 83 12.02 -14.26 0.49
N LYS A 84 11.00 -14.26 1.36
CA LYS A 84 10.08 -13.12 1.50
C LYS A 84 10.54 -12.27 2.68
N LEU A 85 11.22 -11.17 2.38
CA LEU A 85 11.96 -10.37 3.37
C LEU A 85 11.23 -9.09 3.78
N TRP A 86 10.29 -8.62 2.97
CA TRP A 86 9.62 -7.34 3.18
C TRP A 86 8.12 -7.54 3.19
N GLY A 87 7.38 -6.71 3.88
CA GLY A 87 5.92 -6.84 3.87
C GLY A 87 5.18 -5.74 4.58
N ILE A 88 3.86 -5.90 4.52
CA ILE A 88 2.89 -4.98 5.07
C ILE A 88 1.79 -5.79 5.76
N ALA A 89 1.30 -5.31 6.89
CA ALA A 89 0.23 -5.96 7.63
C ALA A 89 -0.97 -5.04 7.83
N PHE A 90 -2.14 -5.66 7.81
CA PHE A 90 -3.43 -5.00 8.06
C PHE A 90 -4.17 -5.72 9.17
N LYS A 91 -5.03 -5.00 9.90
CA LYS A 91 -6.03 -5.62 10.76
C LYS A 91 -6.92 -6.55 9.91
N ARG A 92 -7.17 -7.75 10.43
CA ARG A 92 -8.02 -8.76 9.77
C ARG A 92 -9.40 -8.21 9.44
N GLU A 93 -9.97 -7.39 10.32
CA GLU A 93 -11.27 -6.76 10.11
C GLU A 93 -11.28 -5.84 8.87
N PHE A 94 -10.23 -5.05 8.68
CA PHE A 94 -10.10 -4.19 7.50
C PHE A 94 -10.13 -5.02 6.21
N VAL A 95 -9.32 -6.07 6.13
CA VAL A 95 -9.27 -6.94 4.94
C VAL A 95 -10.59 -7.68 4.72
N LEU A 96 -11.26 -8.12 5.78
CA LEU A 96 -12.59 -8.73 5.69
C LEU A 96 -13.62 -7.75 5.10
N ASN A 97 -13.60 -6.49 5.55
CA ASN A 97 -14.48 -5.44 5.04
C ASN A 97 -14.20 -5.08 3.57
N GLN A 98 -12.99 -5.35 3.08
CA GLN A 98 -12.59 -5.23 1.68
C GLN A 98 -12.93 -6.49 0.85
N GLY A 99 -13.71 -7.42 1.38
CA GLY A 99 -14.12 -8.65 0.69
C GLY A 99 -13.08 -9.78 0.76
N GLY A 100 -12.09 -9.66 1.63
CA GLY A 100 -11.12 -10.70 1.89
C GLY A 100 -11.76 -11.93 2.54
N GLN A 101 -11.36 -13.12 2.07
CA GLN A 101 -11.87 -14.39 2.58
C GLN A 101 -10.75 -15.39 2.84
N ARG A 102 -10.95 -16.29 3.80
CA ARG A 102 -10.06 -17.42 4.05
C ARG A 102 -10.11 -18.43 2.92
N VAL A 103 -8.95 -18.98 2.58
CA VAL A 103 -8.84 -20.08 1.63
C VAL A 103 -9.16 -21.41 2.30
N TRP A 104 -9.94 -22.24 1.63
CA TRP A 104 -10.26 -23.60 2.02
C TRP A 104 -9.37 -24.57 1.24
N TYR A 105 -8.44 -25.19 1.97
CA TYR A 105 -7.67 -26.30 1.46
C TYR A 105 -8.45 -27.60 1.67
N VAL A 106 -8.97 -28.17 0.57
CA VAL A 106 -9.75 -29.41 0.59
C VAL A 106 -8.89 -30.58 0.15
N ASP A 107 -8.94 -31.69 0.88
CA ASP A 107 -8.22 -32.91 0.51
C ASP A 107 -8.75 -33.46 -0.83
N GLY A 108 -7.88 -33.62 -1.81
CA GLY A 108 -8.23 -34.18 -3.11
C GLY A 108 -8.80 -35.60 -3.01
N ASN A 109 -9.72 -35.93 -3.94
CA ASN A 109 -10.44 -37.21 -3.98
C ASN A 109 -11.23 -37.54 -2.69
N LYS A 110 -11.72 -36.50 -2.01
CA LYS A 110 -12.63 -36.60 -0.86
C LYS A 110 -13.94 -35.91 -1.20
N THR A 111 -15.00 -36.30 -0.49
CA THR A 111 -16.37 -35.85 -0.73
C THR A 111 -16.53 -34.32 -0.87
N PRO A 112 -15.92 -33.46 -0.04
CA PRO A 112 -16.06 -32.01 -0.21
C PRO A 112 -15.42 -31.48 -1.51
N HIS A 113 -14.23 -31.98 -1.83
CA HIS A 113 -13.54 -31.64 -3.06
C HIS A 113 -14.35 -32.09 -4.28
N ASP A 114 -14.81 -33.33 -4.30
CA ASP A 114 -15.54 -33.90 -5.44
C ASP A 114 -16.89 -33.20 -5.67
N ALA A 115 -17.58 -32.81 -4.59
CA ALA A 115 -18.82 -32.03 -4.69
C ALA A 115 -18.60 -30.64 -5.30
N LEU A 116 -17.58 -29.90 -4.83
CA LEU A 116 -17.24 -28.58 -5.38
C LEU A 116 -16.78 -28.70 -6.84
N HIS A 117 -16.01 -29.73 -7.15
CA HIS A 117 -15.58 -30.02 -8.51
C HIS A 117 -16.78 -30.32 -9.41
N ALA A 118 -17.74 -31.14 -8.98
CA ALA A 118 -18.94 -31.46 -9.74
C ALA A 118 -19.82 -30.22 -10.01
N LEU A 119 -19.99 -29.34 -9.03
CA LEU A 119 -20.71 -28.07 -9.21
C LEU A 119 -20.01 -27.17 -10.23
N LYS A 120 -18.68 -27.06 -10.15
CA LYS A 120 -17.86 -26.31 -11.11
C LYS A 120 -17.99 -26.89 -12.52
N GLU A 121 -17.92 -28.21 -12.68
CA GLU A 121 -18.07 -28.87 -13.99
C GLU A 121 -19.47 -28.64 -14.56
N ALA A 122 -20.52 -28.79 -13.76
CA ALA A 122 -21.90 -28.53 -14.22
C ALA A 122 -22.09 -27.07 -14.71
N ALA A 123 -21.52 -26.10 -14.01
CA ALA A 123 -21.53 -24.70 -14.44
C ALA A 123 -20.72 -24.47 -15.73
N TYR A 124 -19.57 -25.14 -15.85
CA TYR A 124 -18.72 -25.07 -17.05
C TYR A 124 -19.40 -25.68 -18.28
N GLU A 125 -19.95 -26.88 -18.16
CA GLU A 125 -20.64 -27.60 -19.25
C GLU A 125 -21.87 -26.85 -19.76
N SER A 126 -22.63 -26.23 -18.85
CA SER A 126 -23.77 -25.38 -19.19
C SER A 126 -23.37 -23.99 -19.68
N ARG A 127 -22.08 -23.64 -19.64
CA ARG A 127 -21.54 -22.30 -19.96
C ARG A 127 -22.18 -21.19 -19.13
N ASP A 128 -22.59 -21.51 -17.91
CA ASP A 128 -23.16 -20.55 -16.97
C ASP A 128 -22.05 -19.83 -16.20
N TRP A 129 -21.44 -18.82 -16.83
CA TRP A 129 -20.38 -18.00 -16.22
C TRP A 129 -20.88 -17.05 -15.11
N LYS A 130 -22.20 -16.94 -14.95
CA LYS A 130 -22.83 -16.15 -13.88
C LYS A 130 -23.20 -17.00 -12.67
N ASN A 131 -22.97 -18.31 -12.74
CA ASN A 131 -23.19 -19.21 -11.63
C ASN A 131 -22.40 -18.79 -10.38
N SER A 132 -23.03 -18.85 -9.21
CA SER A 132 -22.41 -18.44 -7.94
C SER A 132 -21.24 -19.33 -7.52
N ILE A 133 -21.08 -20.53 -8.10
CA ILE A 133 -19.91 -21.36 -7.82
C ILE A 133 -18.61 -20.61 -8.15
N TRP A 134 -18.61 -19.76 -9.18
CA TRP A 134 -17.45 -18.96 -9.59
C TRP A 134 -17.06 -17.87 -8.58
N ASP A 135 -17.93 -17.54 -7.63
CA ASP A 135 -17.64 -16.62 -6.52
C ASP A 135 -17.01 -17.35 -5.32
N VAL A 136 -17.16 -18.68 -5.26
CA VAL A 136 -16.61 -19.53 -4.19
C VAL A 136 -15.26 -20.11 -4.60
N THR A 137 -15.13 -20.54 -5.85
CA THR A 137 -13.96 -21.27 -6.35
C THR A 137 -12.61 -20.54 -6.23
N PRO A 138 -12.49 -19.20 -6.25
CA PRO A 138 -11.22 -18.51 -5.99
C PRO A 138 -10.65 -18.79 -4.60
N PHE A 139 -11.51 -19.15 -3.64
CA PHE A 139 -11.15 -19.42 -2.25
C PHE A 139 -11.01 -20.91 -1.92
N VAL A 140 -11.05 -21.79 -2.92
CA VAL A 140 -10.90 -23.24 -2.70
C VAL A 140 -9.68 -23.74 -3.45
N ASP A 141 -8.74 -24.36 -2.74
CA ASP A 141 -7.61 -25.07 -3.35
C ASP A 141 -7.57 -26.53 -2.92
N GLU A 142 -7.07 -27.36 -3.82
CA GLU A 142 -6.81 -28.76 -3.53
C GLU A 142 -5.52 -28.87 -2.69
N ARG A 143 -5.64 -29.52 -1.52
CA ARG A 143 -4.48 -29.93 -0.74
C ARG A 143 -3.83 -31.12 -1.44
N ASN A 144 -2.59 -30.94 -1.88
CA ASN A 144 -1.81 -32.00 -2.51
C ASN A 144 -0.86 -32.65 -1.48
N PRO A 145 -1.19 -33.83 -0.92
CA PRO A 145 -0.35 -34.48 0.08
C PRO A 145 0.99 -35.00 -0.46
N ALA A 146 1.16 -35.09 -1.78
CA ALA A 146 2.42 -35.47 -2.41
C ALA A 146 3.39 -34.29 -2.59
N LYS A 147 2.92 -33.05 -2.46
CA LYS A 147 3.80 -31.88 -2.31
C LYS A 147 4.16 -31.80 -0.83
N SER A 148 5.46 -31.74 -0.53
CA SER A 148 6.04 -31.73 0.83
C SER A 148 5.62 -30.55 1.72
N TYR A 149 4.72 -29.69 1.23
CA TYR A 149 4.38 -28.43 1.85
C TYR A 149 2.97 -28.50 2.45
N ALA A 150 2.91 -28.76 3.75
CA ALA A 150 1.69 -28.60 4.52
C ALA A 150 1.51 -27.10 4.81
N PHE A 151 0.55 -26.46 4.12
CA PHE A 151 0.07 -25.12 4.45
C PHE A 151 -0.74 -25.11 5.77
N ASP A 152 -0.81 -26.22 6.51
CA ASP A 152 -1.66 -26.35 7.69
C ASP A 152 -1.34 -25.33 8.80
N TRP A 153 -0.12 -24.77 8.81
CA TRP A 153 0.29 -23.71 9.73
C TRP A 153 -0.02 -22.30 9.20
N GLU A 154 -0.20 -22.16 7.88
CA GLU A 154 -0.40 -20.89 7.16
C GLU A 154 -1.89 -20.74 6.83
N ARG A 155 -2.59 -19.83 7.51
CA ARG A 155 -3.98 -19.51 7.16
C ARG A 155 -3.98 -18.45 6.06
N GLU A 156 -4.07 -18.89 4.81
CA GLU A 156 -4.12 -17.99 3.65
C GLU A 156 -5.47 -17.28 3.54
N TRP A 157 -5.42 -16.00 3.18
CA TRP A 157 -6.55 -15.16 2.83
C TRP A 157 -6.37 -14.60 1.43
N ARG A 158 -7.48 -14.34 0.73
CA ARG A 158 -7.48 -13.75 -0.61
C ARG A 158 -8.46 -12.60 -0.70
N VAL A 159 -8.08 -11.57 -1.45
CA VAL A 159 -8.94 -10.46 -1.88
C VAL A 159 -8.99 -10.47 -3.40
N ILE A 160 -10.17 -10.74 -3.97
CA ILE A 160 -10.37 -10.74 -5.43
C ILE A 160 -10.19 -9.32 -5.97
N GLY A 161 -9.47 -9.17 -7.09
CA GLY A 161 -9.19 -7.86 -7.69
C GLY A 161 -8.09 -7.04 -7.01
N GLY A 162 -7.62 -7.49 -5.84
CA GLY A 162 -6.56 -6.85 -5.07
C GLY A 162 -7.10 -6.04 -3.89
N LEU A 163 -6.20 -5.43 -3.12
CA LEU A 163 -6.55 -4.60 -1.98
C LEU A 163 -6.15 -3.16 -2.26
N THR A 164 -7.08 -2.22 -2.09
CA THR A 164 -6.78 -0.78 -2.08
C THR A 164 -6.91 -0.29 -0.65
N PHE A 165 -6.00 0.57 -0.22
CA PHE A 165 -5.91 1.03 1.16
C PHE A 165 -5.29 2.42 1.25
N GLU A 166 -5.62 3.13 2.32
CA GLU A 166 -4.91 4.33 2.76
C GLU A 166 -3.84 3.94 3.78
N LEU A 167 -2.81 4.76 3.94
CA LEU A 167 -1.71 4.48 4.87
C LEU A 167 -2.19 4.29 6.32
N GLU A 168 -3.23 5.00 6.72
CA GLU A 168 -3.89 4.84 8.03
C GLU A 168 -4.50 3.44 8.26
N ASN A 169 -4.73 2.66 7.21
CA ASN A 169 -5.20 1.29 7.32
C ASN A 169 -4.06 0.30 7.57
N VAL A 170 -2.81 0.72 7.31
CA VAL A 170 -1.63 -0.11 7.50
C VAL A 170 -1.31 -0.18 8.98
N SER A 171 -1.23 -1.41 9.49
CA SER A 171 -0.91 -1.64 10.90
C SER A 171 0.58 -1.81 11.14
N LEU A 172 1.30 -2.44 10.21
CA LEU A 172 2.72 -2.71 10.33
C LEU A 172 3.41 -2.67 8.98
N VAL A 173 4.62 -2.14 8.96
CA VAL A 173 5.62 -2.41 7.92
C VAL A 173 6.64 -3.42 8.46
N ILE A 174 7.00 -4.39 7.63
CA ILE A 174 7.81 -5.54 8.02
C ILE A 174 9.11 -5.57 7.18
N GLY A 175 10.24 -5.64 7.86
CA GLY A 175 11.56 -5.94 7.29
C GLY A 175 12.21 -7.13 8.00
N LEU A 176 12.67 -8.13 7.27
CA LEU A 176 13.26 -9.38 7.78
C LEU A 176 14.65 -9.66 7.19
N ASP A 177 15.26 -8.67 6.54
CA ASP A 177 16.58 -8.74 5.91
C ASP A 177 17.72 -8.67 6.93
N GLU A 178 17.46 -8.11 8.12
CA GLU A 178 18.39 -8.10 9.25
C GLU A 178 18.26 -9.33 10.17
N VAL A 179 19.18 -9.44 11.15
CA VAL A 179 19.19 -10.51 12.15
C VAL A 179 17.93 -10.47 13.03
N ALA A 180 17.41 -9.27 13.30
CA ALA A 180 16.17 -9.05 14.02
C ALA A 180 15.09 -8.55 13.05
N PRO A 181 13.82 -8.97 13.21
CA PRO A 181 12.73 -8.42 12.42
C PRO A 181 12.52 -6.94 12.78
N LEU A 182 12.45 -6.11 11.75
CA LEU A 182 11.94 -4.74 11.81
C LEU A 182 10.42 -4.80 11.74
N LEU A 183 9.75 -4.36 12.80
CA LEU A 183 8.30 -4.22 12.88
C LEU A 183 8.00 -2.77 13.27
N GLU A 184 7.63 -1.95 12.29
CA GLU A 184 7.31 -0.54 12.52
C GLU A 184 5.79 -0.37 12.61
N GLU A 185 5.34 0.07 13.79
CA GLU A 185 4.00 0.60 14.05
C GLU A 185 4.00 2.11 13.77
N ASP A 186 2.83 2.74 13.63
CA ASP A 186 2.70 4.20 13.41
C ASP A 186 3.51 4.73 12.21
N ILE A 187 3.29 4.13 11.04
CA ILE A 187 4.01 4.47 9.81
C ILE A 187 3.76 5.92 9.44
N ASN A 188 4.77 6.76 9.66
CA ASN A 188 4.79 8.11 9.12
C ASN A 188 5.53 8.12 7.79
N ILE A 189 4.78 8.33 6.71
CA ILE A 189 5.39 8.76 5.47
C ILE A 189 5.62 10.25 5.61
N GLY A 190 6.83 10.57 6.04
CA GLY A 190 7.29 11.93 5.97
C GLY A 190 7.28 12.46 4.54
N ALA A 191 7.30 13.77 4.39
CA ALA A 191 7.72 14.37 3.14
C ALA A 191 9.12 14.93 3.33
N PRO A 192 9.97 14.84 2.29
CA PRO A 192 11.19 15.60 2.30
C PRO A 192 10.76 17.06 2.16
N PHE A 193 11.08 17.88 3.16
CA PHE A 193 10.95 19.31 3.04
C PHE A 193 12.32 19.94 3.01
N TYR A 194 12.42 21.07 2.35
CA TYR A 194 13.67 21.78 2.26
C TYR A 194 13.80 22.76 3.42
N ASN A 195 14.78 22.56 4.31
CA ASN A 195 15.10 23.51 5.36
C ASN A 195 15.98 24.62 4.79
N ALA A 196 15.35 25.74 4.45
CA ALA A 196 16.05 26.90 3.90
C ALA A 196 17.00 27.60 4.89
N ARG A 197 16.91 27.32 6.19
CA ARG A 197 17.87 27.86 7.15
C ARG A 197 19.17 27.06 7.15
N GLU A 198 19.07 25.76 6.99
CA GLU A 198 20.20 24.83 7.14
C GLU A 198 20.80 24.37 5.81
N GLY A 199 20.14 24.64 4.69
CA GLY A 199 20.66 24.27 3.38
C GLY A 199 20.46 22.79 3.06
N THR A 200 19.51 22.14 3.72
CA THR A 200 19.38 20.68 3.76
C THR A 200 17.95 20.23 3.49
N TYR A 201 17.80 19.05 2.90
CA TYR A 201 16.52 18.35 2.92
C TYR A 201 16.38 17.64 4.26
N GLU A 202 15.30 17.95 4.96
CA GLU A 202 14.91 17.32 6.20
C GLU A 202 13.69 16.44 5.97
N TRP A 203 13.62 15.33 6.68
CA TRP A 203 12.46 14.45 6.67
C TRP A 203 11.51 14.95 7.75
N ALA A 204 10.32 15.41 7.37
CA ALA A 204 9.29 15.68 8.36
C ALA A 204 8.71 14.34 8.77
N ASP A 205 9.02 13.84 9.98
CA ASP A 205 8.39 12.65 10.56
C ASP A 205 6.91 12.89 10.94
N ASP A 206 6.18 13.69 10.16
CA ASP A 206 4.79 14.08 10.42
C ASP A 206 3.85 13.50 9.36
N SER A 207 2.60 13.30 9.76
CA SER A 207 1.55 12.73 8.92
C SER A 207 1.31 13.55 7.65
N ILE A 208 0.74 12.96 6.59
CA ILE A 208 0.34 13.70 5.36
C ILE A 208 -0.37 15.05 5.66
N PRO A 209 -1.25 15.15 6.69
CA PRO A 209 -1.78 16.43 7.17
C PRO A 209 -0.73 17.46 7.63
N GLY A 210 0.34 17.04 8.31
CA GLY A 210 1.45 17.89 8.75
C GLY A 210 2.29 18.42 7.59
N VAL A 211 2.50 17.61 6.55
CA VAL A 211 3.12 18.06 5.28
C VAL A 211 2.25 19.10 4.59
N GLY A 212 0.94 18.86 4.53
CA GLY A 212 -0.02 19.83 3.99
C GLY A 212 0.00 21.15 4.75
N ALA A 213 0.05 21.11 6.08
CA ALA A 213 0.15 22.31 6.93
C ALA A 213 1.47 23.08 6.70
N ASN A 214 2.59 22.38 6.52
CA ASN A 214 3.88 23.01 6.22
C ASN A 214 3.90 23.63 4.82
N MET A 215 3.35 22.96 3.81
CA MET A 215 3.18 23.53 2.47
C MET A 215 2.29 24.77 2.51
N GLU A 216 1.18 24.73 3.23
CA GLU A 216 0.27 25.87 3.36
C GLU A 216 0.97 27.05 4.07
N ALA A 217 1.78 26.78 5.10
CA ALA A 217 2.57 27.83 5.77
C ALA A 217 3.63 28.47 4.84
N ILE A 218 4.27 27.68 3.98
CA ILE A 218 5.21 28.18 2.96
C ILE A 218 4.47 29.03 1.92
N LEU A 219 3.30 28.55 1.45
CA LEU A 219 2.46 29.28 0.50
C LEU A 219 1.90 30.58 1.09
N GLU A 220 1.50 30.58 2.36
CA GLU A 220 1.02 31.76 3.08
C GLU A 220 2.14 32.79 3.21
N ARG A 221 3.35 32.37 3.57
CA ARG A 221 4.52 33.25 3.61
C ARG A 221 4.84 33.83 2.23
N PHE A 222 4.81 33.00 1.19
CA PHE A 222 5.02 33.46 -0.19
C PHE A 222 3.99 34.52 -0.59
N ARG A 223 2.70 34.26 -0.35
CA ARG A 223 1.59 35.19 -0.64
C ARG A 223 1.58 36.45 0.24
N SER A 224 2.28 36.45 1.37
CA SER A 224 2.40 37.63 2.23
C SER A 224 3.44 38.64 1.73
N GLU A 225 4.43 38.17 0.98
CA GLU A 225 5.53 39.00 0.45
C GLU A 225 5.37 39.28 -1.05
N PHE A 226 4.75 38.35 -1.79
CA PHE A 226 4.54 38.43 -3.23
C PHE A 226 3.05 38.35 -3.55
N MET A 227 2.64 39.07 -4.58
CA MET A 227 1.28 39.07 -5.11
C MET A 227 1.32 38.81 -6.61
N THR A 228 0.24 38.27 -7.15
CA THR A 228 0.12 38.10 -8.60
C THR A 228 -0.02 39.46 -9.29
N PRO A 229 0.31 39.59 -10.58
CA PRO A 229 0.08 40.82 -11.35
C PRO A 229 -1.38 41.30 -11.29
N ASP A 230 -2.33 40.36 -11.31
CA ASP A 230 -3.77 40.64 -11.17
C ASP A 230 -4.11 41.23 -9.80
N ASP A 231 -3.59 40.64 -8.72
CA ASP A 231 -3.82 41.12 -7.35
C ASP A 231 -3.13 42.47 -7.09
N ALA A 232 -2.00 42.73 -7.77
CA ALA A 232 -1.31 44.01 -7.76
C ALA A 232 -2.07 45.10 -8.54
N GLY A 233 -3.13 44.75 -9.27
CA GLY A 233 -3.90 45.67 -10.10
C GLY A 233 -3.16 46.12 -11.35
N LEU A 234 -2.20 45.33 -11.83
CA LEU A 234 -1.52 45.60 -13.09
C LEU A 234 -2.49 45.34 -14.25
N PHE A 235 -2.49 46.24 -15.23
CA PHE A 235 -3.29 46.06 -16.43
C PHE A 235 -2.50 45.31 -17.48
N THR A 236 -3.20 44.45 -18.22
CA THR A 236 -2.63 43.76 -19.37
C THR A 236 -2.44 44.73 -20.53
N ASP A 237 -1.25 44.75 -21.11
CA ASP A 237 -0.94 45.47 -22.34
C ASP A 237 -0.60 44.47 -23.45
N PRO A 238 -1.52 44.21 -24.38
CA PRO A 238 -1.31 43.25 -25.47
C PRO A 238 -0.20 43.67 -26.45
N GLU A 239 0.25 44.93 -26.40
CA GLU A 239 1.33 45.47 -27.22
C GLU A 239 2.65 45.62 -26.45
N ALA A 240 2.70 45.24 -25.16
CA ALA A 240 3.96 45.21 -24.43
C ALA A 240 4.89 44.14 -25.01
N ASP A 241 6.15 44.51 -25.25
CA ASP A 241 7.22 43.62 -25.73
C ASP A 241 7.66 42.57 -24.67
N GLU A 242 6.95 42.45 -23.55
CA GLU A 242 7.27 41.54 -22.44
C GLU A 242 6.43 40.25 -22.50
N ASP A 243 7.07 39.10 -22.24
CA ASP A 243 6.50 37.76 -22.44
C ASP A 243 5.25 37.41 -21.58
N ASP A 244 4.93 38.21 -20.55
CA ASP A 244 3.81 37.98 -19.63
C ASP A 244 2.60 38.90 -19.89
N GLY A 245 2.72 39.88 -20.79
CA GLY A 245 1.62 40.75 -21.24
C GLY A 245 1.11 41.77 -20.21
N TYR A 246 1.85 42.03 -19.12
CA TYR A 246 1.50 43.02 -18.11
C TYR A 246 2.34 44.30 -18.23
N TRP A 247 1.74 45.45 -17.89
CA TRP A 247 2.46 46.72 -17.87
C TRP A 247 3.09 47.00 -16.50
N TRP A 248 4.41 46.85 -16.41
CA TRP A 248 5.17 46.92 -15.15
C TRP A 248 5.66 48.32 -14.74
N ALA A 249 5.41 49.37 -15.54
CA ALA A 249 6.11 50.67 -15.58
C ALA A 249 6.45 51.37 -14.22
N GLY A 250 7.40 50.81 -13.48
CA GLY A 250 7.99 51.34 -12.26
C GLY A 250 7.09 51.35 -11.02
N CYS A 251 5.88 50.76 -11.09
CA CYS A 251 4.97 50.69 -9.94
C CYS A 251 5.08 49.37 -9.15
N ALA A 252 5.71 48.35 -9.73
CA ALA A 252 6.00 47.08 -9.09
C ALA A 252 7.35 46.54 -9.58
N THR A 253 8.05 45.80 -8.73
CA THR A 253 9.24 45.04 -9.11
C THR A 253 8.79 43.67 -9.60
N ARG A 254 9.17 43.31 -10.82
CA ARG A 254 8.89 41.98 -11.36
C ARG A 254 9.85 40.96 -10.74
N TYR A 255 9.28 39.84 -10.32
CA TYR A 255 10.02 38.65 -9.92
C TYR A 255 9.49 37.46 -10.72
N GLU A 256 10.39 36.70 -11.35
CA GLU A 256 10.03 35.37 -11.80
C GLU A 256 9.78 34.47 -10.59
N THR A 257 8.94 33.44 -10.75
CA THR A 257 8.57 32.56 -9.63
C THR A 257 9.81 31.94 -8.97
N GLU A 258 10.79 31.57 -9.78
CA GLU A 258 12.06 30.99 -9.33
C GLU A 258 12.91 32.01 -8.55
N ASP A 259 12.94 33.27 -9.00
CA ASP A 259 13.66 34.35 -8.31
C ASP A 259 12.98 34.75 -7.00
N ALA A 260 11.65 34.77 -6.95
CA ALA A 260 10.88 35.03 -5.73
C ALA A 260 11.08 33.92 -4.69
N LEU A 261 11.12 32.66 -5.15
CA LEU A 261 11.45 31.52 -4.30
C LEU A 261 12.90 31.60 -3.81
N HIS A 262 13.84 32.00 -4.67
CA HIS A 262 15.23 32.18 -4.26
C HIS A 262 15.41 33.35 -3.28
N ASP A 263 14.67 34.44 -3.42
CA ASP A 263 14.74 35.57 -2.48
C ASP A 263 14.19 35.18 -1.09
N LEU A 264 13.08 34.44 -1.04
CA LEU A 264 12.49 33.95 0.21
C LEU A 264 13.27 32.80 0.84
N PHE A 265 13.87 31.96 0.00
CA PHE A 265 14.53 30.73 0.36
C PHE A 265 15.89 30.62 -0.38
N PRO A 266 16.88 31.47 -0.05
CA PRO A 266 18.12 31.62 -0.83
C PRO A 266 19.04 30.40 -0.81
N SER A 267 18.76 29.46 0.06
CA SER A 267 19.44 28.17 0.11
C SER A 267 18.70 27.10 -0.69
N ALA A 268 17.43 27.28 -1.09
CA ALA A 268 16.67 26.26 -1.82
C ALA A 268 17.36 25.83 -3.11
N PRO A 269 17.47 24.52 -3.38
CA PRO A 269 18.08 24.04 -4.61
C PRO A 269 17.24 24.56 -5.78
N SER A 270 17.91 25.16 -6.76
CA SER A 270 17.28 25.60 -8.00
C SER A 270 16.71 24.40 -8.74
N VAL A 271 15.48 24.52 -9.22
CA VAL A 271 14.84 23.52 -10.07
C VAL A 271 15.51 23.60 -11.45
N GLY A 272 16.71 23.03 -11.60
CA GLY A 272 17.47 23.18 -12.84
C GLY A 272 18.85 22.49 -12.93
N ASP A 273 19.33 21.82 -11.89
CA ASP A 273 20.58 21.02 -11.91
C ASP A 273 20.33 19.51 -11.85
#